data_AF-A0A5Q4T4V2-F1
#
_entry.id   AF-A0A5Q4T4V2-F1
#
_cell.length_a   1.000
_cell.length_b   1.000
_cell.length_c   1.000
_cell.angle_alpha   90.00
_cell.angle_beta   90.00
_cell.angle_gamma   90.00
#
_symmetry.space_group_name_H-M   'P 1'
#
loop_
_entity.id
_entity.type
_entity.pdbx_description
1 polymer ?
#
loop_
_entity_poly.entity_id
_entity_poly.type
_entity_poly.pdbx_seq_one_letter_code
_entity_poly.pdbx_strand_id
1 'polypeptide(L)'
;MPARTASHPSGAARTELIADTALALLADRGMRGLTHRAVDEAAGLPQGSTSNHARTRLALLRTAVRRLAEREAAVLTIDEMPAPSGGRPQLVDAMALALHRYLTRHPELLVARYELALEARR
;
A
#
# COMPACT_ATOMS: atom_id res chain seq x y z
N MET A 1 18.21 -33.42 -13.26
CA MET A 1 17.88 -32.07 -12.73
C MET A 1 16.42 -32.08 -12.29
N PRO A 2 16.08 -31.98 -10.99
CA PRO A 2 14.69 -31.79 -10.63
C PRO A 2 14.29 -30.33 -10.93
N ALA A 3 13.17 -30.16 -11.62
CA ALA A 3 12.57 -28.86 -11.90
C ALA A 3 12.20 -28.18 -10.58
N ARG A 4 12.69 -26.95 -10.37
CA ARG A 4 12.25 -26.08 -9.28
C ARG A 4 10.78 -25.74 -9.51
N THR A 5 9.88 -26.40 -8.80
CA THR A 5 8.49 -25.97 -8.65
C THR A 5 8.51 -24.61 -7.94
N ALA A 6 8.29 -23.53 -8.70
CA ALA A 6 8.03 -22.22 -8.13
C ALA A 6 6.81 -22.34 -7.20
N SER A 7 6.98 -22.04 -5.91
CA SER A 7 5.86 -22.08 -4.98
C SER A 7 4.85 -21.00 -5.38
N HIS A 8 3.63 -21.40 -5.69
CA HIS A 8 2.57 -20.43 -5.90
C HIS A 8 2.23 -19.79 -4.55
N PRO A 9 2.22 -18.45 -4.44
CA PRO A 9 1.80 -17.79 -3.22
C PRO A 9 0.38 -18.22 -2.87
N SER A 10 0.13 -18.43 -1.57
CA SER A 10 -1.22 -18.66 -1.05
C SER A 10 -2.17 -17.55 -1.51
N GLY A 11 -3.47 -17.82 -1.53
CA GLY A 11 -4.46 -16.80 -1.95
C GLY A 11 -4.34 -15.48 -1.19
N ALA A 12 -3.95 -15.54 0.10
CA ALA A 12 -3.68 -14.38 0.93
C ALA A 12 -2.39 -13.65 0.52
N ALA A 13 -1.25 -14.37 0.40
CA ALA A 13 0.02 -13.78 0.00
C ALA A 13 -0.04 -13.14 -1.41
N ARG A 14 -0.83 -13.74 -2.32
CA ARG A 14 -1.08 -13.16 -3.64
C ARG A 14 -1.89 -11.88 -3.57
N THR A 15 -2.92 -11.85 -2.71
CA THR A 15 -3.75 -10.67 -2.49
C THR A 15 -2.92 -9.50 -1.96
N GLU A 16 -2.05 -9.77 -0.99
CA GLU A 16 -1.13 -8.77 -0.44
C GLU A 16 -0.15 -8.27 -1.50
N LEU A 17 0.46 -9.17 -2.28
CA LEU A 17 1.36 -8.81 -3.38
C LEU A 17 0.68 -7.88 -4.41
N ILE A 18 -0.54 -8.21 -4.83
CA ILE A 18 -1.32 -7.37 -5.76
C ILE A 18 -1.56 -5.99 -5.15
N ALA A 19 -1.92 -5.93 -3.86
CA ALA A 19 -2.25 -4.68 -3.19
C ALA A 19 -1.01 -3.80 -2.97
N ASP A 20 0.11 -4.38 -2.56
CA ASP A 20 1.40 -3.67 -2.43
C ASP A 20 1.89 -3.16 -3.78
N THR A 21 1.78 -3.97 -4.83
CA THR A 21 2.16 -3.57 -6.19
C THR A 21 1.27 -2.43 -6.69
N ALA A 22 -0.03 -2.46 -6.41
CA ALA A 22 -0.94 -1.38 -6.76
C ALA A 22 -0.56 -0.05 -6.07
N LEU A 23 -0.15 -0.09 -4.80
CA LEU A 23 0.35 1.09 -4.09
C LEU A 23 1.64 1.63 -4.69
N ALA A 24 2.60 0.75 -4.98
CA ALA A 24 3.86 1.14 -5.60
C ALA A 24 3.63 1.83 -6.95
N LEU A 25 2.72 1.28 -7.78
CA LEU A 25 2.37 1.90 -9.06
C LEU A 25 1.68 3.26 -8.91
N LEU A 26 0.84 3.44 -7.88
CA LEU A 26 0.25 4.75 -7.59
C LEU A 26 1.32 5.77 -7.18
N ALA A 27 2.26 5.38 -6.33
CA ALA A 27 3.35 6.25 -5.92
C ALA A 27 4.29 6.61 -7.08
N ASP A 28 4.61 5.65 -7.95
CA ASP A 28 5.59 5.84 -9.03
C ASP A 28 5.00 6.49 -10.28
N ARG A 29 3.75 6.15 -10.62
CA ARG A 29 3.14 6.45 -11.93
C ARG A 29 1.78 7.16 -11.83
N GLY A 30 1.28 7.38 -10.62
CA GLY A 30 -0.03 8.01 -10.38
C GLY A 30 -1.22 7.19 -10.87
N MET A 31 -2.41 7.79 -10.80
CA MET A 31 -3.69 7.16 -11.15
C MET A 31 -3.76 6.58 -12.57
N ARG A 32 -3.02 7.15 -13.52
CA ARG A 32 -2.97 6.67 -14.91
C ARG A 32 -2.16 5.38 -15.06
N GLY A 33 -1.18 5.16 -14.18
CA GLY A 33 -0.38 3.95 -14.15
C GLY A 33 -1.09 2.75 -13.54
N LEU A 34 -2.16 2.99 -12.76
CA LEU A 34 -2.90 1.91 -12.09
C LEU A 34 -3.87 1.21 -13.05
N THR A 35 -3.40 0.11 -13.64
CA THR A 35 -4.20 -0.80 -14.46
C THR A 35 -3.92 -2.25 -14.07
N HIS A 36 -4.88 -3.15 -14.31
CA HIS A 36 -4.69 -4.59 -14.06
C HIS A 36 -3.44 -5.15 -14.73
N ARG A 37 -3.21 -4.77 -15.99
CA ARG A 37 -2.03 -5.20 -16.74
C ARG A 37 -0.75 -4.69 -16.09
N ALA A 38 -0.69 -3.40 -15.72
CA ALA A 38 0.49 -2.84 -15.08
C ALA A 38 0.78 -3.51 -13.74
N VAL A 39 -0.25 -3.87 -12.97
CA VAL A 39 -0.10 -4.60 -11.71
C VAL A 39 0.40 -6.02 -11.96
N ASP A 40 -0.19 -6.77 -12.91
CA ASP A 40 0.27 -8.11 -13.25
C ASP A 40 1.74 -8.11 -13.67
N GLU A 41 2.13 -7.17 -14.54
CA GLU A 41 3.50 -7.01 -15.01
C GLU A 41 4.46 -6.66 -13.88
N ALA A 42 4.14 -5.65 -13.07
CA ALA A 42 5.00 -5.22 -11.96
C ALA A 42 5.08 -6.26 -10.83
N ALA A 43 4.04 -7.07 -10.62
CA ALA A 43 4.01 -8.15 -9.64
C ALA A 43 4.63 -9.47 -10.16
N GLY A 44 5.02 -9.54 -11.44
CA GLY A 44 5.51 -10.78 -12.06
C GLY A 44 4.45 -11.89 -12.13
N LEU A 45 3.18 -11.51 -12.22
CA LEU A 45 2.04 -12.43 -12.25
C LEU A 45 1.58 -12.72 -13.69
N PRO A 46 0.98 -13.90 -13.95
CA PRO A 46 0.33 -14.17 -15.22
C PRO A 46 -0.74 -13.12 -15.55
N GLN A 47 -0.84 -12.74 -16.82
CA GLN A 47 -1.84 -11.77 -17.28
C GLN A 47 -3.26 -12.21 -16.89
N GLY A 48 -4.02 -11.29 -16.30
CA GLY A 48 -5.37 -11.55 -15.79
C GLY A 48 -5.43 -11.94 -14.31
N SER A 49 -4.28 -12.11 -13.63
CA SER A 49 -4.25 -12.44 -12.19
C SER A 49 -4.92 -11.35 -11.35
N THR A 50 -4.62 -10.10 -11.63
CA THR A 50 -5.22 -8.94 -10.96
C THR A 50 -6.69 -8.84 -11.29
N SER A 51 -7.10 -9.14 -12.54
CA SER A 51 -8.51 -9.13 -12.93
C SER A 51 -9.32 -10.22 -12.23
N ASN A 52 -8.72 -11.38 -11.99
CA ASN A 52 -9.32 -12.45 -11.20
C ASN A 52 -9.52 -12.02 -9.73
N HIS A 53 -8.59 -11.25 -9.18
CA HIS A 53 -8.68 -10.72 -7.81
C HIS A 53 -9.65 -9.52 -7.68
N ALA A 54 -9.55 -8.55 -8.58
CA ALA A 54 -10.29 -7.30 -8.57
C ALA A 54 -10.91 -7.04 -9.94
N ARG A 55 -12.12 -7.55 -10.19
CA ARG A 55 -12.73 -7.58 -11.54
C ARG A 55 -12.97 -6.22 -12.20
N THR A 56 -13.02 -5.15 -11.43
CA THR A 56 -13.31 -3.79 -11.93
C THR A 56 -12.21 -2.83 -11.50
N ARG A 57 -12.10 -1.68 -12.20
CA ARG A 57 -11.20 -0.60 -11.79
C ARG A 57 -11.50 -0.13 -10.37
N LEU A 58 -12.77 -0.02 -9.99
CA LEU A 58 -13.17 0.35 -8.65
C LEU A 58 -12.75 -0.69 -7.60
N ALA A 59 -12.83 -1.99 -7.93
CA ALA A 59 -12.35 -3.04 -7.04
C ALA A 59 -10.82 -2.93 -6.84
N LEU A 60 -10.06 -2.66 -7.90
CA LEU A 60 -8.61 -2.46 -7.81
C LEU A 60 -8.26 -1.24 -6.95
N LEU A 61 -9.00 -0.14 -7.11
CA LEU A 61 -8.85 1.04 -6.26
C LEU A 61 -9.15 0.76 -4.79
N ARG A 62 -10.24 0.02 -4.50
CA ARG A 62 -10.55 -0.39 -3.12
C ARG A 62 -9.45 -1.25 -2.52
N THR A 63 -8.86 -2.16 -3.30
CA THR A 63 -7.70 -2.95 -2.87
C THR A 63 -6.53 -2.05 -2.50
N ALA A 64 -6.20 -1.05 -3.33
CA ALA A 64 -5.14 -0.09 -3.03
C ALA A 64 -5.46 0.76 -1.79
N VAL A 65 -6.67 1.32 -1.67
CA VAL A 65 -7.09 2.14 -0.51
C VAL A 65 -7.00 1.35 0.79
N ARG A 66 -7.50 0.10 0.80
CA ARG A 66 -7.41 -0.78 1.97
C ARG A 66 -5.96 -1.00 2.37
N ARG A 67 -5.09 -1.30 1.38
CA ARG A 67 -3.68 -1.54 1.66
C ARG A 67 -2.97 -0.28 2.15
N LEU A 68 -3.31 0.89 1.61
CA LEU A 68 -2.79 2.17 2.09
C LEU A 68 -3.11 2.34 3.58
N ALA A 69 -4.37 2.14 3.96
CA ALA A 69 -4.80 2.25 5.36
C ALA A 69 -4.06 1.27 6.28
N GLU A 70 -3.85 0.02 5.85
CA GLU A 70 -3.07 -0.98 6.59
C GLU A 70 -1.61 -0.52 6.81
N ARG A 71 -0.95 -0.03 5.75
CA ARG A 71 0.44 0.44 5.80
C ARG A 71 0.60 1.69 6.66
N GLU A 72 -0.33 2.63 6.53
CA GLU A 72 -0.35 3.86 7.34
C GLU A 72 -0.60 3.58 8.81
N ALA A 73 -1.54 2.66 9.12
CA ALA A 73 -1.77 2.21 10.48
C ALA A 73 -0.47 1.63 11.07
N ALA A 74 0.21 0.74 10.34
CA ALA A 74 1.47 0.14 10.80
C ALA A 74 2.58 1.17 11.10
N VAL A 75 2.64 2.28 10.35
CA VAL A 75 3.60 3.37 10.59
C VAL A 75 3.23 4.18 11.85
N LEU A 76 1.93 4.36 12.10
CA LEU A 76 1.41 5.13 13.23
C LEU A 76 1.32 4.31 14.53
N THR A 77 1.28 2.98 14.44
CA THR A 77 1.19 2.07 15.59
C THR A 77 2.54 1.47 16.02
N ILE A 78 3.67 1.96 15.51
CA ILE A 78 4.98 1.41 15.88
C ILE A 78 5.11 1.47 17.42
N ASP A 79 5.37 0.33 18.06
CA ASP A 79 5.56 0.14 19.52
C ASP A 79 6.61 1.08 20.17
N GLU A 80 7.33 1.84 19.34
CA GLU A 80 8.27 2.90 19.72
C GLU A 80 7.60 4.27 19.92
N MET A 81 6.28 4.37 19.73
CA MET A 81 5.51 5.56 20.04
C MET A 81 5.50 5.74 21.56
N PRO A 82 6.00 6.87 22.10
CA PRO A 82 5.98 7.12 23.54
C PRO A 82 4.55 6.90 24.06
N ALA A 83 4.39 6.06 25.08
CA ALA A 83 3.09 5.92 25.73
C ALA A 83 2.62 7.32 26.17
N PRO A 84 1.35 7.69 25.95
CA PRO A 84 0.85 9.03 26.29
C PRO A 84 0.72 9.26 27.80
N SER A 85 1.50 8.54 28.62
CA SER A 85 1.39 8.46 30.07
C SER A 85 1.90 9.69 30.82
N GLY A 86 2.64 10.61 30.19
CA GLY A 86 3.04 11.88 30.82
C GLY A 86 2.50 13.13 30.12
N GLY A 87 1.32 13.01 29.50
CA GLY A 87 0.48 14.16 29.15
C GLY A 87 0.80 14.85 27.83
N ARG A 88 0.32 16.09 27.67
CA ARG A 88 0.29 16.81 26.37
C ARG A 88 1.65 16.94 25.68
N PRO A 89 2.77 17.31 26.37
CA PRO A 89 4.05 17.50 25.69
C PRO A 89 4.55 16.22 25.00
N GLN A 90 4.43 15.08 25.67
CA GLN A 90 4.88 13.80 25.10
C GLN A 90 3.97 13.33 23.98
N LEU A 91 2.66 13.63 24.02
CA LEU A 91 1.78 13.41 22.89
C LEU A 91 2.22 14.24 21.67
N VAL A 92 2.63 15.51 21.87
CA VAL A 92 3.13 16.36 20.79
C VAL A 92 4.43 15.79 20.21
N ASP A 93 5.37 15.38 21.06
CA ASP A 93 6.64 14.78 20.60
C ASP A 93 6.40 13.46 19.84
N ALA A 94 5.50 12.63 20.36
CA ALA A 94 5.06 11.39 19.75
C ALA A 94 4.44 11.63 18.36
N MET A 95 3.54 12.61 18.23
CA MET A 95 2.95 13.01 16.94
C MET A 95 4.00 13.59 15.98
N ALA A 96 4.91 14.43 16.47
CA ALA A 96 5.99 15.00 15.67
C ALA A 96 6.92 13.91 15.12
N LEU A 97 7.26 12.91 15.94
CA LEU A 97 8.07 11.76 15.52
C LEU A 97 7.33 10.90 14.49
N ALA A 98 6.05 10.61 14.72
CA ALA A 98 5.23 9.84 13.77
C ALA A 98 5.14 10.55 12.42
N LEU A 99 4.87 11.85 12.43
CA LEU A 99 4.83 12.67 11.23
C LEU A 99 6.19 12.74 10.53
N HIS A 100 7.28 12.93 11.28
CA HIS A 100 8.64 12.92 10.74
C HIS A 100 8.98 11.59 10.06
N ARG A 101 8.68 10.45 10.70
CA ARG A 101 8.89 9.11 10.11
C ARG A 101 8.06 8.92 8.84
N TYR A 102 6.80 9.32 8.87
CA TYR A 102 5.91 9.22 7.71
C TYR A 102 6.42 10.06 6.53
N LEU A 103 6.89 11.29 6.78
CA LEU A 103 7.43 12.18 5.75
C LEU A 103 8.80 11.75 5.21
N THR A 104 9.64 11.12 6.02
CA THR A 104 11.04 10.83 5.65
C THR A 104 11.29 9.38 5.24
N ARG A 105 10.53 8.42 5.78
CA ARG A 105 10.71 6.98 5.53
C ARG A 105 9.66 6.39 4.62
N HIS A 106 8.49 7.03 4.53
CA HIS A 106 7.35 6.54 3.75
C HIS A 106 6.72 7.59 2.80
N PRO A 107 7.52 8.40 2.08
CA PRO A 107 6.97 9.41 1.17
C PRO A 107 6.06 8.80 0.08
N GLU A 108 6.26 7.54 -0.29
CA GLU A 108 5.43 6.82 -1.24
C GLU A 108 3.97 6.68 -0.78
N LEU A 109 3.74 6.50 0.52
CA LEU A 109 2.38 6.41 1.07
C LEU A 109 1.65 7.76 0.99
N LEU A 110 2.38 8.86 1.19
CA LEU A 110 1.86 10.21 1.02
C LEU A 110 1.45 10.48 -0.43
N VAL A 111 2.32 10.15 -1.38
CA VAL A 111 2.03 10.33 -2.81
C VAL A 111 0.81 9.50 -3.20
N ALA A 112 0.77 8.22 -2.83
CA ALA A 112 -0.38 7.35 -3.10
C ALA A 112 -1.68 7.88 -2.46
N ARG A 113 -1.61 8.40 -1.22
CA ARG A 113 -2.75 9.03 -0.55
C ARG A 113 -3.28 10.23 -1.33
N TYR A 114 -2.41 11.11 -1.81
CA TYR A 114 -2.83 12.28 -2.58
C TYR A 114 -3.41 11.91 -3.94
N GLU A 115 -2.82 10.94 -4.66
CA GLU A 115 -3.37 10.41 -5.91
C GLU A 115 -4.80 9.88 -5.72
N LEU A 116 -5.02 9.07 -4.68
CA LEU A 116 -6.34 8.51 -4.35
C LEU A 116 -7.33 9.59 -3.90
N ALA A 117 -6.90 10.57 -3.09
CA ALA A 117 -7.75 11.66 -2.63
C ALA A 117 -8.20 12.57 -3.78
N LEU A 118 -7.32 12.83 -4.75
CA LEU A 118 -7.66 13.61 -5.93
C LEU A 118 -8.58 12.84 -6.88
N GLU A 119 -8.39 11.54 -7.04
CA GLU A 119 -9.30 10.69 -7.82
C GLU A 119 -10.70 10.65 -7.21
N ALA A 120 -10.83 10.58 -5.88
CA ALA A 120 -12.13 10.55 -5.20
C ALA A 120 -13.02 11.78 -5.48
N ARG A 121 -12.45 12.85 -6.04
CA ARG A 121 -13.16 14.08 -6.43
C ARG A 121 -13.52 14.15 -7.91
N ARG A 122 -13.16 13.13 -8.71
CA ARG A 122 -13.46 13.03 -10.14
C ARG A 122 -14.66 12.11 -10.35
#